data_AF-A0A645JD02-F1
#
_entry.id   AF-A0A645JD02-F1
#
_cell.length_a   1.000
_cell.length_b   1.000
_cell.length_c   1.000
_cell.angle_alpha   90.00
_cell.angle_beta   90.00
_cell.angle_gamma   90.00
#
_symmetry.space_group_name_H-M   'P 1'
#
loop_
_entity.id
_entity.type
_entity.pdbx_description
1 polymer ?
#
loop_
_entity_poly.entity_id
_entity_poly.type
_entity_poly.pdbx_seq_one_letter_code
_entity_poly.pdbx_strand_id
1 'polypeptide(L)' 'MGAFENGVEKCRAQVTLATQITPETCRRINLGYRDPATIRVEEFANREDQGILLVPKAGEMLYQLTNPPSWAGGKGN' A
#
# COMPACT_ATOMS: atom_id res chain seq x y z
N MET A 1 -1.05 0.85 13.76
CA MET A 1 -0.55 2.20 13.38
C MET A 1 0.96 2.09 13.18
N GLY A 2 1.60 3.00 12.43
CA GLY A 2 3.07 3.07 12.46
C GLY A 2 3.53 3.51 13.85
N ALA A 3 4.78 3.26 14.21
CA ALA A 3 5.36 3.66 15.49
C ALA A 3 6.63 4.48 15.29
N PHE A 4 6.92 5.39 16.22
CA PHE A 4 8.19 6.11 16.26
C PHE A 4 8.82 5.87 17.64
N GLU A 5 9.90 5.10 17.68
CA GLU A 5 10.52 4.65 18.91
C GLU A 5 12.02 4.93 18.85
N ASN A 6 12.57 5.57 19.89
CA ASN A 6 14.01 5.86 20.00
C ASN A 6 14.60 6.59 18.78
N GLY A 7 13.85 7.49 18.15
CA GLY A 7 14.29 8.23 16.96
C GLY A 7 14.16 7.47 15.64
N VAL A 8 13.57 6.27 15.64
CA VAL A 8 13.39 5.43 14.45
C VAL A 8 11.91 5.24 14.13
N GLU A 9 11.52 5.53 12.89
CA GLU A 9 10.18 5.25 12.39
C GLU A 9 10.05 3.76 12.00
N LYS A 10 8.97 3.13 12.45
CA LYS A 10 8.51 1.79 12.07
C LYS A 10 7.21 1.93 11.28
N CYS A 11 7.32 1.97 9.96
CA CYS A 11 6.17 2.05 9.07
C CYS A 11 5.27 0.81 9.24
N ARG A 12 3.95 1.00 9.34
CA ARG A 12 3.00 -0.12 9.43
C ARG A 12 2.84 -0.93 8.13
N ALA A 13 3.28 -0.35 7.03
CA ALA A 13 3.18 -0.92 5.70
C ALA A 13 4.42 -0.50 4.92
N GLN A 14 4.90 -1.40 4.06
CA GLN A 14 5.97 -1.12 3.13
C GLN A 14 5.37 -0.65 1.80
N VAL A 15 5.78 0.53 1.35
CA VAL A 15 5.34 1.09 0.07
C VAL A 15 6.46 0.94 -0.94
N THR A 16 6.15 0.37 -2.10
CA THR A 16 7.09 0.13 -3.20
C THR A 16 6.58 0.82 -4.45
N LEU A 17 7.43 1.63 -5.10
CA LEU A 17 7.09 2.30 -6.35
C LEU A 17 7.57 1.47 -7.55
N ALA A 18 6.65 1.19 -8.46
CA ALA A 18 6.92 0.65 -9.79
C ALA A 18 6.71 1.74 -10.83
N THR A 19 7.63 2.70 -10.87
CA THR A 19 7.59 3.86 -11.77
C THR A 19 8.96 4.07 -12.42
N GLN A 20 9.07 5.09 -13.28
CA GLN A 20 10.35 5.49 -13.88
C GLN A 20 11.25 6.30 -12.91
N ILE A 21 10.84 6.50 -11.67
CA ILE A 21 11.70 7.11 -10.64
C ILE A 21 12.85 6.15 -10.34
N THR A 22 14.07 6.68 -10.21
CA THR A 22 15.25 5.85 -10.01
C THR A 22 15.21 5.11 -8.67
N PRO A 23 15.79 3.89 -8.58
CA PRO A 23 15.89 3.15 -7.32
C PRO A 23 16.60 3.94 -6.21
N GLU A 24 17.57 4.76 -6.58
CA GLU A 24 18.28 5.65 -5.65
C GLU A 24 17.35 6.70 -5.05
N THR A 25 16.52 7.34 -5.87
CA THR A 25 15.54 8.33 -5.39
C THR A 25 14.54 7.69 -4.44
N CYS A 26 14.00 6.50 -4.78
CA CYS A 26 13.07 5.78 -3.90
C CYS A 26 13.70 5.45 -2.54
N ARG A 27 14.94 4.95 -2.52
CA ARG A 27 15.65 4.64 -1.27
C ARG A 27 15.87 5.87 -0.40
N ARG A 28 16.21 7.02 -1.01
CA ARG A 28 16.43 8.28 -0.28
C ARG A 28 15.18 8.75 0.48
N ILE A 29 13.98 8.40 0.02
CA ILE A 29 12.71 8.76 0.65
C ILE A 29 12.05 7.57 1.38
N ASN A 30 12.82 6.55 1.75
CA ASN A 30 12.37 5.36 2.48
C ASN A 30 11.27 4.54 1.77
N LEU A 31 11.28 4.51 0.44
CA LEU A 31 10.38 3.70 -0.37
C LEU A 31 11.11 2.53 -1.02
N GLY A 32 10.39 1.42 -1.17
CA GLY A 32 10.82 0.32 -2.03
C GLY A 32 10.81 0.73 -3.50
N TYR A 33 11.59 0.02 -4.30
CA TYR A 33 11.58 0.14 -5.76
C TYR A 33 11.34 -1.24 -6.39
N ARG A 34 10.56 -1.26 -7.47
CA ARG A 34 10.43 -2.42 -8.35
C ARG A 34 10.40 -1.94 -9.79
N ASP A 35 11.03 -2.68 -10.70
CA ASP A 35 11.02 -2.31 -12.12
C ASP A 35 9.59 -2.44 -12.69
N PRO A 36 8.97 -1.36 -13.20
CA PRO A 36 7.63 -1.42 -13.79
C PRO A 36 7.52 -2.38 -14.96
N ALA A 37 8.59 -2.59 -15.74
CA ALA A 37 8.57 -3.53 -16.88
C ALA A 37 8.46 -5.00 -16.43
N THR A 38 8.74 -5.28 -15.15
CA THR A 38 8.65 -6.63 -14.55
C THR A 38 7.31 -6.91 -13.88
N ILE A 39 6.39 -5.94 -13.86
CA ILE A 39 5.07 -6.09 -13.25
C ILE A 39 4.04 -6.40 -14.33
N ARG A 40 3.36 -7.55 -14.20
CA ARG A 40 2.14 -7.84 -14.94
C ARG A 40 0.98 -7.74 -13.97
N VAL A 41 0.09 -6.77 -14.18
CA VAL A 41 -0.96 -6.39 -13.24
C VAL A 41 -1.95 -7.54 -13.02
N GLU A 42 -2.17 -8.33 -14.07
CA GLU A 42 -3.05 -9.49 -14.10
C GLU A 42 -2.62 -10.61 -13.15
N GLU A 43 -1.33 -10.69 -12.80
CA GLU A 43 -0.81 -11.69 -11.84
C GLU A 43 -1.30 -11.45 -10.39
N PHE A 44 -1.88 -10.27 -10.14
CA PHE A 44 -2.44 -9.87 -8.85
C PHE A 44 -3.98 -9.94 -8.82
N ALA A 45 -4.64 -10.23 -9.95
CA ALA A 45 -6.10 -10.29 -10.04
C ALA A 45 -6.66 -11.63 -9.50
N ASN A 46 -7.84 -11.59 -8.87
CA ASN A 46 -8.56 -12.78 -8.36
C ASN A 46 -7.76 -13.57 -7.32
N ARG A 47 -7.09 -12.85 -6.41
CA ARG A 47 -6.23 -13.42 -5.36
C ARG A 47 -6.55 -12.82 -3.99
N GLU A 48 -7.76 -12.29 -3.83
CA GLU A 48 -8.25 -11.69 -2.59
C GLU A 48 -8.30 -12.71 -1.46
N ASP A 49 -8.53 -14.00 -1.77
CA ASP A 49 -8.45 -15.12 -0.82
C ASP A 49 -7.03 -15.33 -0.25
N GLN A 50 -6.01 -14.90 -0.99
CA GLN A 50 -4.60 -14.91 -0.58
C GLN A 50 -4.16 -13.60 0.07
N GLY A 51 -5.10 -12.66 0.27
CA GLY A 51 -4.82 -11.34 0.82
C GLY A 51 -4.19 -10.36 -0.19
N ILE A 52 -4.31 -10.61 -1.49
CA ILE A 52 -3.81 -9.74 -2.55
C ILE A 52 -4.99 -9.04 -3.21
N LEU A 53 -5.00 -7.71 -3.17
CA LEU A 53 -6.04 -6.88 -3.79
C LEU A 53 -5.44 -6.09 -4.95
N LEU A 54 -6.02 -6.24 -6.14
CA LEU A 54 -5.74 -5.39 -7.29
C LEU A 54 -6.77 -4.26 -7.40
N VAL A 55 -6.31 -3.01 -7.43
CA VAL A 55 -7.16 -1.84 -7.68
C VAL A 55 -6.65 -1.10 -8.92
N PRO A 56 -7.26 -1.31 -10.12
CA PRO A 56 -6.73 -0.76 -11.38
C PRO A 56 -6.67 0.77 -11.41
N LYS A 57 -7.64 1.44 -10.78
CA LYS A 57 -7.70 2.90 -10.62
C LYS A 57 -7.52 3.28 -9.15
N ALA A 58 -6.39 2.88 -8.59
CA ALA A 58 -6.02 3.22 -7.22
C ALA A 58 -5.96 4.75 -7.04
N GLY A 59 -6.41 5.24 -5.88
CA GLY A 59 -6.43 6.68 -5.54
C GLY A 59 -7.79 7.36 -5.70
N GLU A 60 -8.74 6.76 -6.41
CA GLU A 60 -10.12 7.29 -6.56
C GLU A 60 -11.12 6.59 -5.62
N MET A 61 -10.77 5.39 -5.13
CA MET A 61 -11.65 4.57 -4.28
C MET A 61 -11.16 4.55 -2.83
N LEU A 62 -12.08 4.84 -1.91
CA LEU A 62 -11.87 4.69 -0.47
C LEU A 62 -12.47 3.36 0.01
N TYR A 63 -11.63 2.51 0.60
CA TYR A 63 -12.07 1.24 1.18
C TYR A 63 -12.31 1.38 2.68
N GLN A 64 -13.45 0.87 3.14
CA GLN A 64 -13.82 0.80 4.56
C GLN A 64 -13.95 -0.65 4.99
N LEU A 65 -13.54 -0.94 6.23
CA LEU A 65 -13.75 -2.26 6.83
C LEU A 65 -15.25 -2.49 7.05
N THR A 66 -15.71 -3.72 6.82
CA THR A 66 -17.10 -4.12 7.10
C THR A 66 -17.48 -3.87 8.55
N ASN A 67 -16.55 -4.12 9.48
CA ASN A 67 -16.69 -3.77 10.89
C ASN A 67 -15.65 -2.68 11.25
N PRO A 68 -15.97 -1.40 11.02
CA PRO A 68 -15.05 -0.32 11.31
C PRO A 68 -14.84 -0.20 12.83
N PRO A 69 -13.62 0.08 13.30
CA PRO A 69 -13.40 0.35 14.71
C PRO A 69 -14.12 1.64 15.13
N SER A 70 -14.48 1.77 16.41
CA SER A 70 -15.29 2.88 16.92
C SER A 70 -14.74 4.29 16.66
N TRP A 71 -13.42 4.42 16.48
CA TRP A 71 -12.76 5.69 16.15
C TRP A 71 -12.83 6.04 14.65
N ALA A 72 -13.13 5.08 13.77
CA ALA A 72 -13.28 5.30 12.35
C ALA A 72 -14.73 5.74 12.09
N GLY A 73 -14.99 7.05 12.08
CA GLY A 73 -16.32 7.67 12.02
C GLY A 73 -17.20 7.40 10.79
N GLY A 74 -16.96 6.31 10.05
CA GLY A 74 -17.90 5.82 9.05
C GLY A 74 -19.04 5.09 9.75
N LYS A 75 -20.27 5.62 9.63
CA LYS A 75 -21.48 4.93 10.08
C LYS A 75 -21.51 3.55 9.43
N GLY A 76 -21.25 2.50 10.21
CA GLY A 76 -21.59 1.13 9.81
C GLY A 76 -23.09 1.11 9.50
N ASN A 77 -23.43 0.63 8.32
CA ASN A 77 -24.82 0.39 7.94
C ASN A 77 -25.31 -0.88 8.63
#